data_AF-M1B019-F1
#
_entry.id   AF-M1B019-F1
#
_cell.length_a   1.000
_cell.length_b   1.000
_cell.length_c   1.000
_cell.angle_alpha   90.00
_cell.angle_beta   90.00
_cell.angle_gamma   90.00
#
_symmetry.space_group_name_H-M   'P 1'
#
loop_
_entity.id
_entity.type
_entity.pdbx_description
1 polymer ?
#
loop_
_entity_poly.entity_id
_entity_poly.type
_entity_poly.pdbx_seq_one_letter_code
_entity_poly.pdbx_strand_id
1 'polypeptide(L)' 'MAVEVGYQFLNLSADVFMNGENKEVIIDSGTTLAYLPDVIYSPLVKKILSWQPDLKLRHDEYTCFEYSGRYGVH' A
#
# COMPACT_ATOMS: atom_id res chain seq x y z
N MET A 1 6.94 12.49 9.16
CA MET A 1 6.50 11.75 7.96
C MET A 1 5.18 11.07 8.30
N ALA A 2 4.24 11.03 7.37
CA ALA A 2 2.92 10.43 7.59
C ALA A 2 2.46 9.72 6.31
N VAL A 3 1.64 8.69 6.48
CA VAL A 3 1.01 7.98 5.36
C VAL A 3 -0.49 8.13 5.51
N GLU A 4 -1.14 8.64 4.47
CA GLU A 4 -2.58 8.90 4.44
C GLU A 4 -3.23 8.03 3.37
N VAL A 5 -4.32 7.36 3.73
CA VAL A 5 -5.11 6.51 2.84
C VAL A 5 -6.54 6.97 2.94
N GLY A 6 -7.04 7.59 1.87
CA GLY A 6 -8.44 7.99 1.81
C GLY A 6 -8.83 8.96 2.93
N TYR A 7 -8.06 10.03 3.12
CA TYR A 7 -8.32 11.04 4.16
C TYR A 7 -8.13 10.55 5.60
N GLN A 8 -7.50 9.40 5.80
CA GLN A 8 -7.22 8.85 7.12
C GLN A 8 -5.76 8.47 7.25
N PHE A 9 -5.09 9.03 8.25
CA PHE A 9 -3.70 8.69 8.56
C PHE A 9 -3.58 7.28 9.13
N LEU A 10 -2.54 6.56 8.69
CA LEU A 10 -2.14 5.32 9.35
C LEU A 10 -1.57 5.65 10.72
N ASN A 11 -1.96 4.88 11.73
CA ASN A 11 -1.39 4.98 13.08
C ASN A 11 -0.03 4.28 13.12
N LEU A 12 1.00 4.98 12.67
CA LEU A 12 2.39 4.52 12.65
C LEU A 12 3.15 5.20 13.78
N SER A 13 3.93 4.41 14.52
CA SER A 13 4.78 4.96 15.57
C SER A 13 5.92 5.78 14.98
N ALA A 14 6.33 6.85 15.67
CA ALA A 14 7.35 7.78 15.17
C ALA A 14 8.74 7.11 15.02
N ASP A 15 9.00 6.06 15.80
CA ASP A 15 10.22 5.24 15.73
C ASP A 15 10.38 4.53 14.37
N VAL A 16 9.29 4.19 13.69
CA VAL A 16 9.31 3.62 12.33
C VAL A 16 10.05 4.54 11.35
N PHE A 17 9.94 5.85 11.55
CA PHE A 17 10.57 6.85 10.69
C PHE A 17 11.93 7.34 11.23
N MET A 18 12.28 7.01 12.47
CA MET A 18 13.46 7.55 13.15
C MET A 18 14.57 6.51 13.40
N ASN A 19 14.19 5.24 13.64
CA ASN A 19 15.07 4.22 14.20
C ASN A 19 15.20 2.95 13.34
N GLY A 20 14.49 2.83 12.20
CA GLY A 20 14.68 1.71 11.28
C GLY A 20 16.06 1.72 10.61
N GLU A 21 16.63 0.53 10.34
CA GLU A 21 17.93 0.36 9.66
C GLU A 21 18.00 1.03 8.27
N ASN A 22 16.86 1.42 7.70
CA ASN A 22 16.72 2.07 6.39
C ASN A 22 16.20 3.52 6.57
N LYS A 23 17.11 4.46 6.85
CA LYS A 23 16.79 5.86 7.15
C LYS A 23 16.46 6.73 5.93
N GLU A 24 16.34 6.15 4.73
CA GLU A 24 16.30 6.93 3.51
C GLU A 24 15.11 6.55 2.63
N VAL A 25 14.32 7.56 2.29
CA VAL A 25 13.31 7.45 1.22
C VAL A 25 14.00 7.86 -0.06
N ILE A 26 14.12 6.91 -0.99
CA ILE A 26 14.76 7.12 -2.28
C ILE A 26 13.67 7.36 -3.33
N ILE A 27 13.89 8.37 -4.17
CA ILE A 27 13.09 8.59 -5.38
C ILE A 27 13.90 8.02 -6.55
N ASP A 28 13.51 6.85 -7.03
CA ASP A 28 14.27 6.11 -8.05
C ASP A 28 13.41 5.86 -9.29
N SER A 29 13.74 6.56 -10.39
CA SER A 29 13.07 6.39 -11.68
C SER A 29 13.36 5.04 -12.36
N GLY A 30 14.36 4.29 -11.87
CA GLY A 30 14.67 2.93 -12.30
C GLY A 30 13.77 1.85 -11.70
N THR A 31 12.86 2.21 -10.79
CA THR A 31 11.94 1.26 -10.14
C THR A 31 10.49 1.45 -10.58
N THR A 32 9.79 0.35 -10.85
CA THR A 32 8.36 0.39 -11.20
C THR A 32 7.46 0.42 -9.95
N LEU A 33 7.86 -0.28 -8.89
CA LEU A 33 7.08 -0.43 -7.66
C LEU A 33 7.70 0.39 -6.52
N ALA A 34 6.85 0.90 -5.63
CA ALA A 34 7.29 1.47 -4.37
C ALA A 34 7.59 0.35 -3.36
N TYR A 35 8.84 0.28 -2.91
CA TYR A 35 9.25 -0.64 -1.86
C TYR A 35 9.10 0.04 -0.50
N LEU A 36 8.23 -0.52 0.33
CA LEU A 36 7.94 0.01 1.67
C LEU A 36 8.37 -1.03 2.72
N PRO A 37 8.94 -0.59 3.86
CA PRO A 37 9.12 -1.47 5.01
C PRO A 37 7.80 -2.12 5.41
N ASP A 38 7.84 -3.37 5.89
CA ASP A 38 6.62 -4.13 6.23
C ASP A 38 5.73 -3.39 7.23
N VAL A 39 6.34 -2.71 8.21
CA VAL A 39 5.67 -1.86 9.20
C VAL A 39 4.84 -0.72 8.60
N ILE A 40 5.08 -0.34 7.33
CA ILE A 40 4.27 0.62 6.55
C ILE A 40 3.39 -0.12 5.54
N TYR A 41 3.93 -1.09 4.80
CA TYR A 41 3.24 -1.82 3.75
C TYR A 41 1.98 -2.54 4.25
N SER A 42 2.12 -3.32 5.32
CA SER A 42 1.03 -4.12 5.88
C SER A 42 -0.18 -3.28 6.32
N PRO A 43 -0.04 -2.22 7.15
CA PRO A 43 -1.18 -1.36 7.50
C PRO A 43 -1.73 -0.56 6.32
N LEU A 44 -0.89 -0.18 5.35
CA LEU A 44 -1.31 0.50 4.12
C LEU A 44 -2.27 -0.38 3.30
N VAL A 45 -1.85 -1.60 2.96
CA VAL A 45 -2.67 -2.53 2.17
C VAL A 45 -3.97 -2.89 2.89
N LYS A 46 -3.90 -3.14 4.21
CA LYS A 46 -5.10 -3.38 5.02
C LYS A 46 -6.08 -2.22 4.97
N LYS A 47 -5.58 -0.97 5.00
CA LYS A 47 -6.43 0.22 4.96
C LYS A 47 -7.09 0.39 3.58
N ILE A 48 -6.33 0.20 2.50
CA ILE A 48 -6.85 0.23 1.13
C ILE A 48 -7.98 -0.79 0.96
N LEU A 49 -7.75 -2.03 1.38
CA LEU A 49 -8.73 -3.11 1.24
C LEU A 49 -9.97 -2.92 2.13
N SER A 50 -9.85 -2.21 3.26
CA SER A 50 -11.00 -1.92 4.14
C SER A 50 -12.09 -1.08 3.47
N TRP A 51 -11.76 -0.38 2.38
CA TRP A 51 -12.71 0.40 1.59
C TRP A 51 -13.43 -0.43 0.52
N GLN A 52 -13.05 -1.68 0.35
CA GLN A 52 -13.61 -2.62 -0.63
C GLN A 52 -13.97 -3.93 0.09
N PRO A 53 -14.91 -3.91 1.05
CA PRO A 53 -15.20 -5.07 1.91
C PRO A 53 -15.68 -6.31 1.13
N ASP A 54 -16.29 -6.09 -0.04
CA ASP A 54 -16.82 -7.17 -0.89
C ASP A 54 -15.81 -7.66 -1.93
N LEU A 55 -14.59 -7.11 -1.96
CA LEU A 55 -13.57 -7.48 -2.92
C LEU A 55 -13.08 -8.91 -2.68
N LYS A 56 -13.27 -9.77 -3.68
CA LYS A 56 -12.82 -11.16 -3.62
C LYS A 56 -11.35 -11.25 -4.00
N LEU A 57 -10.50 -11.38 -2.98
CA LEU A 57 -9.06 -11.55 -3.14
C LEU A 57 -8.70 -13.01 -3.44
N ARG A 58 -7.75 -13.20 -4.35
CA ARG A 58 -7.04 -14.46 -4.63
C ARG A 58 -5.59 -14.30 -4.17
N HIS A 59 -5.03 -15.36 -3.60
CA HIS A 59 -3.66 -15.38 -3.09
C HIS A 59 -2.90 -16.49 -3.82
N ASP A 60 -2.31 -16.14 -4.97
CA ASP A 60 -1.45 -17.03 -5.75
C ASP A 60 0.02 -16.62 -5.50
N GLU A 61 0.80 -16.35 -6.54
CA GLU A 61 2.13 -15.71 -6.41
C GLU A 61 2.02 -14.27 -5.87
N TYR A 62 0.86 -13.63 -6.11
CA TYR A 62 0.53 -12.29 -5.62
C TYR A 62 -0.91 -12.26 -5.08
N THR A 63 -1.19 -11.32 -4.17
CA THR A 63 -2.58 -10.98 -3.80
C THR A 63 -3.22 -10.19 -4.92
N CYS A 64 -4.22 -10.75 -5.59
CA CYS A 64 -4.92 -10.13 -6.72
C CYS A 64 -6.44 -10.25 -6.58
N PHE A 65 -7.19 -9.62 -7.47
CA PHE A 65 -8.64 -9.78 -7.59
C PHE A 65 -9.03 -9.76 -9.06
N GLU A 66 -10.18 -10.33 -9.39
CA GLU A 66 -10.71 -10.28 -10.76
C GLU A 66 -11.34 -8.91 -11.01
N TYR A 67 -10.76 -8.14 -11.94
CA TYR A 67 -11.31 -6.86 -12.33
C TYR A 67 -12.50 -7.07 -13.27
N SER A 68 -13.71 -6.71 -12.82
CA SER A 68 -14.95 -6.85 -13.59
C SER A 68 -15.41 -5.56 -14.27
N GLY A 69 -14.55 -4.55 -14.37
CA GLY A 69 -14.91 -3.28 -15.00
C GLY A 69 -15.21 -3.44 -16.49
N ARG A 70 -16.20 -2.71 -16.99
CA ARG A 70 -16.44 -2.61 -18.43
C ARG A 70 -15.36 -1.70 -19.02
N TYR A 71 -14.67 -2.15 -20.07
CA TYR A 71 -13.92 -1.24 -20.92
C TYR A 71 -14.92 -0.26 -21.53
N GLY A 72 -14.99 0.96 -20.98
CA GLY A 72 -15.75 2.04 -21.59
C GLY A 72 -15.04 2.45 -22.87
N VAL A 73 -15.52 1.94 -24.01
CA VAL A 73 -15.27 2.60 -25.29
C VAL A 73 -16.17 3.84 -25.29
N HIS A 74 -15.58 4.99 -25.01
CA HIS A 74 -16.16 6.29 -25.38
C HIS A 74 -15.80 6.59 -26.83
#